data_AF-A0A535JJ98-F1
#
_entry.id   AF-A0A535JJ98-F1
#
_cell.length_a   1.000
_cell.length_b   1.000
_cell.length_c   1.000
_cell.angle_alpha   90.00
_cell.angle_beta   90.00
_cell.angle_gamma   90.00
#
_symmetry.space_group_name_H-M   'P 1'
#
loop_
_entity.id
_entity.type
_entity.pdbx_description
1 polymer ?
#
loop_
_entity_poly.entity_id
_entity_poly.type
_entity_poly.pdbx_seq_one_letter_code
_entity_poly.pdbx_strand_id
1 'polypeptide(L)'
;MSINAPAKALTLKDYKSDLHNDWCPGCVIPDTRIVMGDGTTRPIADVKIGDSVLGHDGKPHRVSEVMSHWHPDTLHQITVAGRGAISLTADHPVYV
;
A
#
# COMPACT_ATOMS: atom_id res chain seq x y z
N MET A 1 31.65 -28.40 19.76
CA MET A 1 30.78 -27.41 20.43
C MET A 1 29.69 -27.05 19.47
N SER A 2 28.45 -27.40 19.80
CA SER A 2 27.26 -27.18 18.99
C SER A 2 26.77 -25.74 19.18
N ILE A 3 26.55 -25.00 18.10
CA ILE A 3 25.45 -24.02 18.02
C ILE A 3 24.86 -24.05 16.60
N ASN A 4 23.88 -24.93 16.40
CA ASN A 4 22.88 -24.74 15.35
C ASN A 4 22.08 -23.48 15.72
N ALA A 5 22.44 -22.32 15.15
CA ALA A 5 21.50 -21.21 15.08
C ALA A 5 20.36 -21.65 14.15
N PRO A 6 19.08 -21.54 14.56
CA PRO A 6 17.99 -21.83 13.63
C PRO A 6 18.09 -20.85 12.48
N ALA A 7 18.28 -21.36 11.26
CA ALA A 7 18.15 -20.56 10.06
C ALA A 7 16.76 -19.92 10.11
N LYS A 8 16.72 -18.58 10.16
CA LYS A 8 15.47 -17.81 10.16
C LYS A 8 14.65 -18.27 8.95
N ALA A 9 13.41 -18.68 9.18
CA ALA A 9 12.51 -19.04 8.09
C ALA A 9 12.37 -17.83 7.16
N LEU A 10 12.94 -17.94 5.96
CA LEU A 10 12.85 -16.90 4.95
C LEU A 10 11.38 -16.80 4.53
N THR A 11 10.82 -15.61 4.70
CA THR A 11 9.48 -15.28 4.21
C THR A 11 9.56 -14.95 2.72
N LEU A 12 8.43 -14.97 2.02
CA LEU A 12 8.36 -14.55 0.62
C LEU A 12 8.96 -13.15 0.38
N LYS A 13 8.94 -12.29 1.40
CA LYS A 13 9.53 -10.93 1.39
C LYS A 13 11.06 -10.91 1.40
N ASP A 14 11.70 -12.03 1.74
CA ASP A 14 13.16 -12.17 1.79
C ASP A 14 13.76 -12.61 0.44
N TYR A 15 12.93 -13.01 -0.54
CA TYR A 15 13.32 -13.32 -1.91
C TYR A 15 13.32 -12.07 -2.79
N LYS A 16 14.22 -11.12 -2.51
CA LYS A 16 14.46 -9.96 -3.38
C LYS A 16 15.48 -10.33 -4.44
N SER A 17 15.11 -10.23 -5.71
CA SER A 17 16.02 -10.37 -6.84
C SER A 17 16.19 -9.03 -7.55
N ASP A 18 17.39 -8.81 -8.07
CA ASP A 18 17.84 -7.64 -8.82
C ASP A 18 17.03 -7.37 -10.10
N LEU A 19 16.14 -8.29 -10.48
CA LEU A 19 15.32 -8.22 -11.69
C LEU A 19 13.82 -7.95 -11.45
N HIS A 20 13.33 -8.01 -10.21
CA HIS A 20 11.92 -7.78 -9.87
C HIS A 20 11.76 -7.63 -8.35
N ASN A 21 11.24 -6.50 -7.90
CA ASN A 21 10.65 -6.33 -6.56
C ASN A 21 9.12 -6.17 -6.69
N ASP A 22 8.54 -6.88 -7.65
CA ASP A 22 7.31 -6.48 -8.34
C ASP A 22 6.07 -7.14 -7.72
N TRP A 23 5.82 -6.82 -6.46
CA TRP A 23 4.45 -6.95 -5.95
C TRP A 23 3.97 -5.72 -5.17
N CYS A 24 4.63 -4.54 -5.16
CA CYS A 24 3.83 -3.32 -4.90
C CYS A 24 3.13 -3.00 -6.23
N PRO A 25 1.79 -3.12 -6.34
CA PRO A 25 1.05 -2.70 -7.51
C PRO A 25 0.99 -1.15 -7.59
N GLY A 26 2.07 -0.45 -7.22
CA GLY A 26 2.09 0.97 -6.95
C GLY A 26 1.45 1.38 -5.62
N CYS A 27 1.94 2.51 -5.13
CA CYS A 27 1.83 2.93 -3.74
C CYS A 27 1.42 4.44 -3.73
N VAL A 28 0.64 4.89 -2.74
CA VAL A 28 0.25 6.31 -2.57
C VAL A 28 1.02 6.98 -1.44
N ILE A 29 1.04 8.32 -1.39
CA ILE A 29 1.74 9.04 -0.32
C ILE A 29 1.11 8.78 1.06
N PRO A 30 1.91 8.80 2.16
CA PRO A 30 1.43 8.50 3.52
C PRO A 30 0.23 9.32 3.99
N ASP A 31 0.14 10.58 3.55
CA ASP A 31 -0.92 11.52 3.92
C ASP A 31 -2.21 11.36 3.09
N THR A 32 -2.24 10.43 2.14
CA THR A 32 -3.42 10.18 1.31
C THR A 32 -4.59 9.75 2.18
N ARG A 33 -5.69 10.49 2.13
CA ARG A 33 -6.90 10.19 2.90
C ARG A 33 -7.69 9.06 2.25
N ILE A 34 -7.92 8.00 3.01
CA ILE A 34 -8.74 6.85 2.64
C ILE A 34 -10.08 6.93 3.37
N VAL A 35 -11.15 6.63 2.65
CA VAL A 35 -12.49 6.51 3.23
C VAL A 35 -12.61 5.14 3.88
N MET A 36 -12.91 5.13 5.18
CA MET A 36 -13.08 3.93 5.98
C MET A 36 -14.47 3.34 5.75
N GLY A 37 -14.67 2.07 6.13
CA GLY A 37 -15.94 1.36 5.98
C GLY A 37 -17.10 1.96 6.78
N ASP A 38 -16.81 2.80 7.77
CA ASP A 38 -17.78 3.56 8.57
C ASP A 38 -18.06 4.98 8.02
N GLY A 39 -17.44 5.34 6.89
CA GLY A 39 -17.56 6.66 6.25
C GLY A 39 -16.63 7.73 6.81
N THR A 40 -15.84 7.44 7.85
CA THR A 40 -14.78 8.35 8.31
C THR A 40 -13.60 8.37 7.32
N THR A 41 -12.66 9.30 7.49
CA THR A 41 -11.44 9.33 6.68
C THR A 41 -10.19 9.28 7.55
N ARG A 42 -9.19 8.53 7.11
CA ARG A 42 -7.90 8.40 7.79
C ARG A 42 -6.74 8.40 6.78
N PRO A 43 -5.54 8.88 7.15
CA PRO A 43 -4.36 8.72 6.33
C PRO A 43 -4.07 7.24 6.07
N ILE A 44 -3.60 6.88 4.87
CA ILE A 44 -3.20 5.50 4.52
C ILE A 44 -2.11 4.98 5.49
N ALA A 45 -1.25 5.85 6.00
CA ALA A 45 -0.20 5.51 6.97
C ALA A 45 -0.75 4.93 8.28
N ASP A 46 -1.98 5.28 8.64
CA ASP A 46 -2.62 4.81 9.88
C ASP A 46 -3.42 3.52 9.67
N VAL A 47 -3.70 3.13 8.42
CA VAL A 47 -4.52 1.95 8.09
C VAL A 47 -3.76 0.68 8.45
N LYS A 48 -4.44 -0.26 9.12
CA LYS A 48 -3.85 -1.52 9.60
C LYS A 48 -4.56 -2.73 9.01
N ILE A 49 -3.86 -3.87 9.05
CA ILE A 49 -4.45 -5.16 8.70
C ILE A 49 -5.67 -5.40 9.59
N GLY A 50 -6.80 -5.72 8.95
CA GLY A 50 -8.07 -5.93 9.59
C GLY A 50 -8.98 -4.71 9.67
N ASP A 51 -8.49 -3.51 9.33
CA ASP A 51 -9.35 -2.33 9.17
C ASP A 51 -10.32 -2.53 8.00
N SER A 52 -11.45 -1.83 8.08
CA SER A 52 -12.49 -1.82 7.04
C SER A 52 -12.39 -0.52 6.25
N VAL A 53 -12.27 -0.59 4.93
CA VAL A 53 -12.16 0.55 4.01
C VAL A 53 -13.28 0.50 2.96
N LEU A 54 -13.69 1.66 2.46
CA LEU A 54 -14.72 1.72 1.42
C LEU A 54 -14.13 1.32 0.06
N GLY A 55 -14.68 0.29 -0.56
CA GLY A 55 -14.32 -0.12 -1.91
C GLY A 55 -15.03 0.68 -3.00
N HIS A 56 -14.55 0.55 -4.23
CA HIS A 56 -15.16 1.17 -5.40
C HIS A 56 -16.58 0.64 -5.69
N ASP A 57 -16.95 -0.53 -5.18
CA ASP A 57 -18.28 -1.13 -5.27
C ASP A 57 -19.27 -0.56 -4.23
N GLY A 58 -18.82 0.42 -3.43
CA GLY A 58 -19.62 1.06 -2.38
C GLY A 58 -19.80 0.19 -1.13
N LYS A 59 -19.10 -0.94 -1.02
CA LYS A 59 -19.14 -1.82 0.15
C LYS A 59 -17.87 -1.70 0.98
N PRO A 60 -17.93 -1.99 2.29
CA PRO A 60 -16.73 -2.09 3.10
C PRO A 60 -15.91 -3.35 2.77
N HIS A 61 -14.61 -3.19 2.58
CA HIS A 61 -13.64 -4.27 2.35
C HIS A 61 -12.61 -4.31 3.47
N ARG A 62 -12.18 -5.52 3.83
CA ARG A 62 -11.22 -5.73 4.90
C ARG A 62 -9.79 -5.71 4.36
N VAL A 63 -8.93 -4.92 4.99
CA VAL A 63 -7.50 -4.86 4.66
C VAL A 63 -6.84 -6.18 5.06
N SER A 64 -6.32 -6.92 4.08
CA SER A 64 -5.61 -8.19 4.29
C SER A 64 -4.12 -7.97 4.60
N GLU A 65 -3.51 -7.01 3.92
CA GLU A 65 -2.08 -6.73 3.99
C GLU A 65 -1.83 -5.22 3.90
N VAL A 66 -0.70 -4.78 4.48
CA VAL A 66 -0.21 -3.41 4.36
C VAL A 66 1.22 -3.47 3.83
N MET A 67 1.51 -2.61 2.85
CA MET A 67 2.81 -2.51 2.21
C MET A 67 3.38 -1.12 2.50
N SER A 68 4.62 -1.07 2.97
CA SER A 68 5.38 0.17 3.09
C SER A 68 6.82 -0.09 2.66
N HIS A 69 7.32 0.74 1.76
CA HIS A 69 8.70 0.70 1.35
C HIS A 69 9.10 2.10 0.86
N TRP A 70 10.40 2.36 0.88
CA TRP A 70 10.94 3.58 0.31
C TRP A 70 10.99 3.44 -1.21
N HIS A 71 10.35 4.37 -1.92
CA HIS A 71 10.29 4.40 -3.38
C HIS A 71 11.15 5.57 -3.89
N PRO A 72 12.28 5.33 -4.59
CA PRO A 72 13.16 6.40 -5.08
C PRO A 72 12.57 7.23 -6.24
N ASP A 73 11.48 6.75 -6.85
CA ASP A 73 10.95 7.34 -8.07
C ASP A 73 10.11 8.61 -7.85
N THR A 74 9.85 9.31 -8.95
CA THR A 74 9.06 10.54 -9.00
C THR A 74 7.59 10.27 -8.67
N LEU A 75 7.00 11.12 -7.83
CA LEU A 75 5.57 11.10 -7.54
C LEU A 75 4.80 11.83 -8.64
N HIS A 76 3.68 11.25 -9.07
CA HIS A 76 2.73 11.86 -9.98
C HIS A 76 1.52 12.36 -9.20
N GLN A 77 1.03 13.55 -9.57
CA GLN A 77 -0.17 14.13 -8.98
C GLN A 77 -1.32 14.12 -9.99
N ILE A 78 -2.43 13.48 -9.63
CA ILE A 78 -3.68 13.48 -10.39
C ILE A 78 -4.62 14.47 -9.72
N THR A 79 -5.14 15.42 -10.48
CA THR A 79 -6.13 16.40 -10.01
C THR A 79 -7.47 16.13 -10.66
N VAL A 80 -8.51 15.93 -9.85
CA VAL A 80 -9.88 15.73 -10.31
C VAL A 80 -10.67 17.01 -10.03
N ALA A 81 -11.24 17.59 -11.09
CA ALA A 81 -12.00 18.83 -11.01
C ALA A 81 -13.13 18.71 -9.97
N GLY A 82 -13.12 19.58 -8.97
CA GLY A 82 -14.12 19.61 -7.89
C GLY A 82 -13.95 18.54 -6.80
N ARG A 83 -12.94 17.65 -6.87
CA ARG A 83 -12.72 16.56 -5.90
C ARG A 83 -11.34 16.55 -5.24
N GLY A 84 -10.40 17.36 -5.75
CA GLY A 84 -9.08 17.54 -5.15
C GLY A 84 -7.97 16.83 -5.92
N ALA A 85 -6.85 16.57 -5.26
CA ALA A 85 -5.69 15.94 -5.86
C ALA A 85 -5.17 14.76 -5.04
N ILE A 86 -4.59 13.78 -5.71
CA ILE A 86 -3.94 12.60 -5.13
C ILE A 86 -2.54 12.44 -5.71
N SER A 87 -1.57 12.10 -4.87
CA SER A 87 -0.19 11.83 -5.29
C SER A 87 0.15 10.35 -5.15
N LEU A 88 0.72 9.75 -6.19
CA LEU A 88 0.98 8.32 -6.33
C LEU A 88 2.26 8.04 -7.11
N THR A 89 2.81 6.83 -6.96
CA THR A 89 3.95 6.36 -7.76
C THR A 89 3.54 6.14 -9.22
N ALA A 90 4.49 6.22 -10.16
CA ALA A 90 4.24 6.01 -11.58
C ALA A 90 3.54 4.67 -11.90
N ASP A 91 3.88 3.62 -11.15
CA ASP A 91 3.34 2.27 -11.36
C ASP A 91 1.98 2.03 -10.70
N HIS A 92 1.36 3.03 -10.05
CA HIS A 92 0.06 2.84 -9.40
C HIS A 92 -1.08 2.82 -10.43
N PRO A 93 -1.83 1.72 -10.55
CA PRO A 93 -2.96 1.62 -11.46
C PRO A 93 -4.05 2.56 -10.98
N VAL A 94 -4.62 3.28 -11.95
CA VAL A 94 -5.72 4.20 -11.72
C VAL A 94 -6.94 3.62 -12.43
N TYR A 95 -8.01 3.41 -11.66
CA TYR A 95 -9.30 3.03 -12.23
C TYR A 95 -9.98 4.28 -12.78
N VAL A 96 -10.37 4.24 -14.07
CA VAL A 96 -11.03 5.33 -14.81
C VAL A 96 -12.43 4.97 -15.25
#